data_AF-A0A0V8RVT0-F1
#
_entry.id   AF-A0A0V8RVT0-F1
#
_cell.length_a   1.000
_cell.length_b   1.000
_cell.length_c   1.000
_cell.angle_alpha   90.00
_cell.angle_beta   90.00
_cell.angle_gamma   90.00
#
_symmetry.space_group_name_H-M   'P 1'
#
loop_
_entity.id
_entity.type
_entity.pdbx_description
1 polymer ?
#
loop_
_entity_poly.entity_id
_entity_poly.type
_entity_poly.pdbx_seq_one_letter_code
_entity_poly.pdbx_strand_id
1 'polypeptide(L)'
;MGKIYVLREPRRGDRAWNIYALREAAWLKRWFQGVYYSPRLKRLLAVFKPTPGTHVNMLVFEEMGESVLSDAYRMECPRGCNRCCVFRSGAFILENELRRLPVEVQERIRSQPSELVRTPGGPVRVYRLDTGPMGRCIFFDVEEGRCMLEDYGKHAKPIVCLLTYCTVFATRGGRLYLKRGYRVLRDGRVEMRYEEVDRDTWNRMVARMGSLWSSYRKTFRRAGAGAVKREAKA
;
A
#
# COMPACT_ATOMS: atom_id res chain seq x y z
N MET A 1 8.51 1.76 28.17
CA MET A 1 7.61 1.28 27.11
C MET A 1 7.53 2.32 26.01
N GLY A 2 7.68 1.92 24.74
CA GLY A 2 7.62 2.85 23.61
C GLY A 2 6.17 3.20 23.27
N LYS A 3 5.89 4.49 23.04
CA LYS A 3 4.58 4.94 22.54
C LYS A 3 4.38 4.45 21.11
N ILE A 4 3.16 4.06 20.75
CA ILE A 4 2.80 3.78 19.35
C ILE A 4 1.88 4.88 18.84
N TYR A 5 2.08 5.26 17.58
CA TYR A 5 1.25 6.25 16.91
C TYR A 5 0.53 5.59 15.75
N VAL A 6 -0.76 5.86 15.65
CA VAL A 6 -1.63 5.32 14.60
C VAL A 6 -2.15 6.46 13.75
N LEU A 7 -2.10 6.30 12.43
CA LEU A 7 -2.74 7.25 11.52
C LEU A 7 -4.25 7.21 11.73
N ARG A 8 -4.86 8.37 11.97
CA ARG A 8 -6.32 8.48 12.08
C ARG A 8 -7.00 8.04 10.80
N GLU A 9 -8.25 7.60 10.91
CA GLU A 9 -9.03 7.18 9.76
C GLU A 9 -9.20 8.32 8.76
N PRO A 10 -9.23 8.01 7.45
CA PRO A 10 -9.42 9.03 6.43
C PRO A 10 -10.78 9.71 6.60
N ARG A 11 -10.82 11.01 6.36
CA ARG A 11 -12.07 11.78 6.35
C ARG A 11 -12.80 11.53 5.04
N ARG A 12 -14.04 11.03 5.13
CA ARG A 12 -14.84 10.68 3.96
C ARG A 12 -15.16 11.95 3.15
N GLY A 13 -14.86 11.94 1.85
CA GLY A 13 -15.08 13.08 0.96
C GLY A 13 -14.06 14.22 1.08
N ASP A 14 -13.19 14.22 2.09
CA ASP A 14 -12.20 15.29 2.30
C ASP A 14 -10.82 14.87 1.76
N ARG A 15 -10.68 15.04 0.45
CA ARG A 15 -9.45 14.69 -0.26
C ARG A 15 -8.24 15.50 0.22
N ALA A 16 -8.41 16.79 0.46
CA ALA A 16 -7.34 17.68 0.89
C ALA A 16 -6.77 17.25 2.24
N TRP A 17 -7.63 16.92 3.20
CA TRP A 17 -7.21 16.39 4.49
C TRP A 17 -6.52 15.04 4.37
N ASN A 18 -7.03 14.13 3.54
CA ASN A 18 -6.42 12.81 3.38
C ASN A 18 -5.02 12.89 2.75
N ILE A 19 -4.80 13.80 1.78
CA ILE A 19 -3.46 14.05 1.23
C ILE A 19 -2.54 14.68 2.28
N TYR A 20 -3.04 15.61 3.10
CA TYR A 20 -2.28 16.14 4.23
C TYR A 20 -1.87 15.04 5.21
N ALA A 21 -2.80 14.16 5.60
CA ALA A 21 -2.53 13.06 6.50
C ALA A 21 -1.46 12.10 5.96
N LEU A 22 -1.53 11.77 4.66
CA LEU A 22 -0.52 10.95 3.99
C LEU A 22 0.83 11.65 3.93
N ARG A 23 0.87 12.97 3.73
CA ARG A 23 2.12 13.74 3.76
C ARG A 23 2.81 13.67 5.12
N GLU A 24 2.06 13.84 6.20
CA GLU A 24 2.59 13.71 7.57
C GLU A 24 3.06 12.26 7.84
N ALA A 25 2.33 11.25 7.34
CA ALA A 25 2.75 9.85 7.42
C ALA A 25 4.01 9.53 6.62
N ALA A 26 4.21 10.16 5.46
CA ALA A 26 5.42 10.00 4.66
C ALA A 26 6.69 10.46 5.39
N TRP A 27 6.60 11.47 6.25
CA TRP A 27 7.72 11.90 7.09
C TRP A 27 8.13 10.82 8.09
N LEU A 28 7.15 10.11 8.66
CA LEU A 28 7.37 9.04 9.64
C LEU A 28 7.63 7.66 9.01
N LYS A 29 7.67 7.56 7.68
CA LYS A 29 7.70 6.30 6.93
C LYS A 29 8.80 5.32 7.37
N ARG A 30 9.97 5.82 7.80
CA ARG A 30 11.09 4.97 8.28
C ARG A 30 10.76 4.20 9.57
N TRP A 31 9.79 4.65 10.34
CA TRP A 31 9.34 4.01 11.58
C TRP A 31 8.04 3.21 11.42
N PHE A 32 7.56 3.06 10.18
CA PHE A 32 6.35 2.33 9.87
C PHE A 32 6.49 0.83 10.13
N GLN A 33 5.69 0.31 11.05
CA GLN A 33 5.72 -1.09 11.48
C GLN A 33 4.84 -1.97 10.60
N GLY A 34 3.66 -1.47 10.22
CA GLY A 34 2.70 -2.21 9.41
C GLY A 34 1.27 -1.68 9.58
N VAL A 35 0.35 -2.27 8.83
CA VAL A 35 -1.09 -2.09 9.03
C VAL A 35 -1.64 -3.27 9.81
N TYR A 36 -2.46 -2.99 10.82
CA TYR A 36 -3.04 -3.98 11.71
C TYR A 36 -4.56 -3.83 11.74
N TYR A 37 -5.31 -4.92 11.62
CA TYR A 37 -6.73 -4.93 11.95
C TYR A 37 -6.89 -5.22 13.45
N SER A 38 -7.49 -4.30 14.20
CA SER A 38 -7.81 -4.51 15.62
C SER A 38 -9.25 -5.01 15.75
N PRO A 39 -9.48 -6.26 16.21
CA PRO A 39 -10.82 -6.77 16.45
C PRO A 39 -11.55 -6.03 17.57
N ARG A 40 -10.81 -5.45 18.52
CA ARG A 40 -11.37 -4.63 19.61
C ARG A 40 -11.93 -3.31 19.09
N LEU A 41 -11.18 -2.62 18.21
CA LEU A 41 -11.58 -1.32 17.67
C LEU A 41 -12.43 -1.43 16.39
N LYS A 42 -12.45 -2.61 15.75
CA LYS A 42 -13.14 -2.89 14.48
C LYS A 42 -12.68 -1.99 13.32
N ARG A 43 -11.39 -1.67 13.28
CA ARG A 43 -10.75 -0.85 12.22
C ARG A 43 -9.31 -1.23 11.96
N LEU A 44 -8.77 -0.72 10.84
CA LEU A 44 -7.35 -0.82 10.50
C LEU A 44 -6.55 0.27 11.20
N LEU A 45 -5.33 -0.06 11.62
CA LEU A 45 -4.39 0.77 12.33
C LEU A 45 -3.08 0.79 11.55
N ALA A 46 -2.73 1.93 10.96
CA ALA A 46 -1.41 2.13 10.37
C ALA A 46 -0.43 2.56 11.46
N VAL A 47 0.47 1.66 11.87
CA VAL A 47 1.27 1.81 13.09
C VAL A 47 2.67 2.33 12.79
N PHE A 48 3.08 3.33 13.58
CA PHE A 48 4.41 3.94 13.55
C PHE A 48 5.02 3.91 14.97
N LYS A 49 6.31 3.59 15.06
CA LYS A 49 7.10 3.60 16.31
C LYS A 49 8.32 4.53 16.18
N PRO A 50 8.12 5.86 16.14
CA PRO A 50 9.21 6.82 16.08
C PRO A 50 10.02 6.82 17.37
N THR A 51 11.30 7.21 17.28
CA THR A 51 12.17 7.37 18.45
C THR A 51 11.72 8.55 19.31
N PRO A 52 11.94 8.52 20.64
CA PRO A 52 11.66 9.65 21.52
C PRO A 52 12.24 10.97 20.97
N GLY A 53 11.49 12.07 21.12
CA GLY A 53 11.86 13.39 20.59
C GLY A 53 11.51 13.62 19.11
N THR A 54 11.08 12.59 18.38
CA THR A 54 10.54 12.77 17.01
C THR A 54 9.22 13.52 17.06
N HIS A 55 9.09 14.60 16.28
CA HIS A 55 7.82 15.30 16.13
C HIS A 55 6.75 14.40 15.50
N VAL A 56 5.57 14.32 16.13
CA VAL A 56 4.39 13.62 15.61
C VAL A 56 3.20 14.56 15.63
N ASN A 57 2.58 14.74 14.46
CA ASN A 57 1.44 15.64 14.30
C ASN A 57 0.14 15.00 14.81
N MET A 58 -0.27 15.35 16.03
CA MET A 58 -1.44 14.75 16.71
C MET A 58 -2.81 15.11 16.09
N LEU A 59 -2.85 16.04 15.13
CA LEU A 59 -4.05 16.26 14.31
C LEU A 59 -4.29 15.09 13.35
N VAL A 60 -3.22 14.45 12.90
CA VAL A 60 -3.23 13.36 11.91
C VAL A 60 -3.05 12.00 12.58
N PHE A 61 -2.33 11.97 13.69
CA PHE A 61 -2.06 10.76 14.47
C PHE A 61 -2.86 10.71 15.76
N GLU A 62 -3.01 9.52 16.30
CA GLU A 62 -3.45 9.27 17.66
C GLU A 62 -2.42 8.38 18.37
N GLU A 63 -2.22 8.63 19.66
CA GLU A 63 -1.35 7.82 20.51
C GLU A 63 -2.16 6.63 21.05
N MET A 64 -1.57 5.44 21.04
CA MET A 64 -2.18 4.25 21.63
C MET A 64 -1.17 3.52 22.51
N GLY A 65 -1.68 2.68 23.42
CA GLY A 65 -0.87 1.71 24.15
C GLY A 65 -0.53 0.49 23.30
N GLU A 66 0.61 -0.14 23.56
CA GLU A 66 1.04 -1.35 22.84
C GLU A 66 0.04 -2.51 22.94
N SER A 67 -0.78 -2.54 24.01
CA SER A 67 -1.84 -3.52 24.21
C SER A 67 -2.88 -3.55 23.09
N VAL A 68 -3.04 -2.48 22.31
CA VAL A 68 -3.96 -2.50 21.15
C VAL A 68 -3.50 -3.48 20.05
N LEU A 69 -2.22 -3.84 20.04
CA LEU A 69 -1.62 -4.72 19.05
C LEU A 69 -1.56 -6.19 19.50
N SER A 70 -1.83 -6.50 20.77
CA SER A 70 -1.70 -7.88 21.29
C SER A 70 -2.59 -8.86 20.52
N ASP A 71 -3.81 -8.43 20.21
CA ASP A 71 -4.84 -9.28 19.58
C ASP A 71 -5.08 -8.91 18.12
N ALA A 72 -4.29 -7.97 17.59
CA ALA A 72 -4.47 -7.43 16.27
C ALA A 72 -3.89 -8.37 15.20
N TYR A 73 -4.57 -8.41 14.06
CA TYR A 73 -4.09 -9.11 12.87
C TYR A 73 -3.20 -8.17 12.09
N ARG A 74 -1.92 -8.50 11.90
CA ARG A 74 -1.05 -7.74 11.00
C ARG A 74 -1.40 -8.09 9.56
N MET A 75 -1.73 -7.09 8.75
CA MET A 75 -2.05 -7.29 7.33
C MET A 75 -0.78 -7.60 6.55
N GLU A 76 -0.87 -8.57 5.64
CA GLU A 76 0.26 -9.02 4.82
C GLU A 76 0.00 -8.75 3.33
N CYS A 77 1.05 -8.38 2.62
CA CYS A 77 1.07 -8.33 1.16
C CYS A 77 2.03 -9.41 0.66
N PRO A 78 1.56 -10.66 0.49
CA PRO A 78 2.45 -11.76 0.12
C PRO A 78 2.99 -11.60 -1.30
N ARG A 79 4.27 -11.95 -1.48
CA ARG A 79 4.92 -12.02 -2.79
C ARG A 79 4.17 -12.98 -3.71
N GLY A 80 4.08 -12.63 -4.99
CA GLY A 80 3.39 -13.42 -6.02
C GLY A 80 1.88 -13.15 -6.15
N CYS A 81 1.24 -12.47 -5.19
CA CYS A 81 -0.17 -12.09 -5.33
C CYS A 81 -0.37 -11.04 -6.45
N ASN A 82 0.45 -9.97 -6.47
CA ASN A 82 0.57 -8.94 -7.52
C ASN A 82 -0.72 -8.23 -7.96
N ARG A 83 -1.88 -8.59 -7.41
CA ARG A 83 -3.20 -8.16 -7.88
C ARG A 83 -3.37 -6.65 -7.86
N CYS A 84 -3.04 -6.02 -6.72
CA CYS A 84 -3.14 -4.57 -6.55
C CYS A 84 -2.08 -3.80 -7.33
N CYS A 85 -0.98 -4.43 -7.76
CA CYS A 85 0.05 -3.76 -8.55
C CYS A 85 -0.28 -3.77 -10.05
N VAL A 86 -0.92 -4.84 -10.52
CA VAL A 86 -1.21 -5.08 -11.95
C VAL A 86 -2.50 -4.42 -12.42
N PHE A 87 -3.54 -4.36 -11.59
CA PHE A 87 -4.87 -3.95 -12.02
C PHE A 87 -5.42 -2.86 -11.12
N ARG A 88 -5.79 -1.71 -11.73
CA ARG A 88 -6.37 -0.55 -11.04
C ARG A 88 -5.63 -0.24 -9.74
N SER A 89 -4.32 -0.09 -9.83
CA SER A 89 -3.46 0.03 -8.65
C SER A 89 -3.80 1.24 -7.79
N GLY A 90 -4.32 2.31 -8.41
CA GLY A 90 -4.59 3.57 -7.73
C GLY A 90 -3.35 4.16 -7.06
N ALA A 91 -2.16 3.70 -7.47
CA ALA A 91 -0.90 4.10 -6.87
C ALA A 91 -0.59 5.54 -7.26
N PHE A 92 -0.15 6.32 -6.27
CA PHE A 92 0.36 7.66 -6.45
C PHE A 92 1.50 7.90 -5.47
N ILE A 93 2.22 9.00 -5.67
CA ILE A 93 3.29 9.43 -4.77
C ILE A 93 3.25 10.93 -4.56
N LEU A 94 3.58 11.36 -3.35
CA LEU A 94 3.66 12.77 -2.98
C LEU A 94 5.04 13.33 -3.31
N GLU A 95 5.11 14.60 -3.71
CA GLU A 95 6.38 15.26 -4.08
C GLU A 95 7.46 15.20 -2.99
N ASN A 96 7.08 15.29 -1.71
CA ASN A 96 8.03 15.19 -0.59
C ASN A 96 8.66 13.80 -0.45
N GLU A 97 8.05 12.76 -1.00
CA GLU A 97 8.61 11.41 -1.02
C GLU A 97 9.69 11.23 -2.10
N LEU A 98 9.63 12.00 -3.18
CA LEU A 98 10.57 11.89 -4.31
C LEU A 98 11.99 12.19 -3.92
N ARG A 99 12.20 13.16 -3.03
CA ARG A 99 13.53 13.64 -2.63
C ARG A 99 14.41 12.55 -2.01
N ARG A 100 13.81 11.43 -1.60
CA ARG A 100 14.49 10.28 -0.98
C ARG A 100 14.75 9.14 -1.96
N LEU A 101 14.40 9.30 -3.23
CA LEU A 101 14.55 8.28 -4.27
C LEU A 101 15.75 8.58 -5.17
N PRO A 102 16.33 7.58 -5.86
CA PRO A 102 17.35 7.78 -6.89
C PRO A 102 16.88 8.72 -8.00
N VAL A 103 17.81 9.41 -8.66
CA VAL A 103 17.51 10.46 -9.66
C VAL A 103 16.68 9.89 -10.81
N GLU A 104 17.03 8.71 -11.30
CA GLU A 104 16.38 8.04 -12.43
C GLU A 104 14.91 7.71 -12.09
N VAL A 105 14.66 7.31 -10.83
CA VAL A 105 13.31 7.06 -10.32
C VAL A 105 12.53 8.37 -10.23
N GLN A 106 13.16 9.45 -9.76
CA GLN A 106 12.53 10.77 -9.68
C GLN A 106 12.12 11.30 -11.05
N GLU A 107 13.00 11.23 -12.05
CA GLU A 107 12.73 11.67 -13.43
C GLU A 107 11.56 10.91 -14.03
N ARG A 108 11.56 9.58 -13.88
CA ARG A 108 10.47 8.74 -14.33
C ARG A 108 9.14 9.15 -13.70
N ILE A 109 9.12 9.52 -12.42
CA ILE A 109 7.89 9.98 -11.75
C ILE A 109 7.48 11.38 -12.22
N ARG A 110 8.43 12.30 -12.40
CA ARG A 110 8.15 13.67 -12.85
C ARG A 110 7.53 13.70 -14.24
N SER A 111 7.81 12.71 -15.09
CA SER A 111 7.16 12.55 -16.39
C SER A 111 5.70 12.07 -16.33
N GLN A 112 5.20 11.67 -15.15
CA GLN A 112 3.83 11.17 -15.00
C GLN A 112 2.83 12.32 -14.82
N PRO A 113 1.54 12.08 -15.14
CA PRO A 113 0.47 13.01 -14.82
C PRO A 113 0.49 13.38 -13.33
N SER A 114 0.42 14.69 -13.06
CA SER A 114 0.41 15.21 -11.71
C SER A 114 -0.66 16.28 -11.53
N GLU A 115 -1.05 16.50 -10.29
CA GLU A 115 -1.96 17.56 -9.90
C GLU A 115 -1.51 18.20 -8.59
N LEU A 116 -1.91 19.44 -8.38
CA LEU A 116 -1.62 20.18 -7.17
C LEU A 116 -2.85 20.18 -6.27
N VAL A 117 -2.74 19.57 -5.08
CA VAL A 117 -3.81 19.54 -4.07
C VAL A 117 -3.50 20.60 -3.01
N ARG A 118 -4.41 21.55 -2.80
CA ARG A 118 -4.31 22.51 -1.70
C ARG A 118 -4.72 21.83 -0.40
N THR A 119 -3.80 21.73 0.55
CA THR A 119 -4.03 21.08 1.84
C THR A 119 -3.90 22.07 3.00
N PRO A 120 -4.38 21.75 4.22
CA PRO A 120 -4.19 22.62 5.39
C PRO A 120 -2.72 22.95 5.68
N GLY A 121 -1.80 22.06 5.33
CA GLY A 121 -0.37 22.27 5.50
C GLY A 121 0.33 22.88 4.29
N GLY A 122 -0.40 23.46 3.34
CA GLY A 122 0.12 24.01 2.08
C GLY A 122 -0.14 23.11 0.87
N PRO A 123 0.23 23.57 -0.35
CA PRO A 123 0.03 22.81 -1.57
C PRO A 123 0.93 21.56 -1.61
N VAL A 124 0.38 20.45 -2.09
CA VAL A 124 1.08 19.17 -2.25
C VAL A 124 0.85 18.67 -3.67
N ARG A 125 1.93 18.45 -4.41
CA ARG A 125 1.85 17.84 -5.73
C ARG A 125 1.78 16.32 -5.59
N VAL A 126 0.83 15.73 -6.29
CA VAL A 126 0.55 14.30 -6.32
C VAL A 126 0.80 13.80 -7.73
N TYR A 127 1.68 12.81 -7.88
CA TYR A 127 2.00 12.18 -9.16
C TYR A 127 1.29 10.83 -9.25
N ARG A 128 0.57 10.59 -10.34
CA ARG A 128 -0.07 9.30 -10.61
C ARG A 128 0.99 8.28 -11.01
N LEU A 129 0.92 7.10 -10.42
CA LEU A 129 1.79 5.97 -10.77
C LEU A 129 1.01 4.85 -11.48
N ASP A 130 -0.32 4.93 -11.51
CA ASP A 130 -1.24 3.96 -12.10
C ASP A 130 -1.50 4.19 -13.59
N THR A 131 -0.48 4.62 -14.33
CA THR A 131 -0.59 5.06 -15.74
C THR A 131 -0.30 3.95 -16.75
N GLY A 132 0.09 2.76 -16.29
CA GLY A 132 0.26 1.59 -17.14
C GLY A 132 -1.09 1.04 -17.64
N PRO A 133 -1.07 0.12 -18.63
CA PRO A 133 -2.30 -0.48 -19.16
C PRO A 133 -3.17 -1.10 -18.06
N MET A 134 -4.48 -0.85 -18.10
CA MET A 134 -5.47 -1.26 -17.09
C MET A 134 -5.24 -0.68 -15.68
N GLY A 135 -4.54 0.45 -15.58
CA GLY A 135 -4.24 1.10 -14.29
C GLY A 135 -3.08 0.45 -13.54
N ARG A 136 -2.20 -0.27 -14.25
CA ARG A 136 -0.99 -0.90 -13.67
C ARG A 136 -0.05 0.18 -13.13
N CYS A 137 0.60 -0.11 -12.01
CA CYS A 137 1.66 0.74 -11.50
C CYS A 137 2.89 0.74 -12.43
N ILE A 138 3.45 1.90 -12.76
CA ILE A 138 4.63 2.02 -13.63
C ILE A 138 5.85 1.26 -13.09
N PHE A 139 5.97 1.13 -11.77
CA PHE A 139 7.07 0.43 -11.10
C PHE A 139 6.81 -1.06 -10.92
N PHE A 140 5.71 -1.60 -11.44
CA PHE A 140 5.49 -3.04 -11.43
C PHE A 140 6.14 -3.69 -12.65
N ASP A 141 7.15 -4.52 -12.40
CA ASP A 141 7.74 -5.38 -13.42
C ASP A 141 6.80 -6.55 -13.70
N VAL A 142 6.28 -6.60 -14.93
CA VAL A 142 5.31 -7.62 -15.36
C VAL A 142 5.96 -8.97 -15.59
N GLU A 143 7.23 -8.99 -15.99
CA GLU A 143 7.97 -10.22 -16.27
C GLU A 143 8.42 -10.88 -14.98
N GLU A 144 9.01 -10.10 -14.07
CA GLU A 144 9.51 -10.59 -12.79
C GLU A 144 8.40 -10.70 -11.72
N GLY A 145 7.28 -10.01 -11.92
CA GLY A 145 6.16 -10.04 -10.99
C GLY A 145 6.49 -9.37 -9.65
N ARG A 146 7.25 -8.27 -9.68
CA ARG A 146 7.66 -7.55 -8.46
C ARG A 146 7.68 -6.04 -8.66
N CYS A 147 7.72 -5.30 -7.57
CA CYS A 147 7.87 -3.85 -7.61
C CYS A 147 9.35 -3.48 -7.67
N MET A 148 9.75 -2.73 -8.70
CA MET A 148 11.14 -2.26 -8.88
C MET A 148 11.63 -1.39 -7.72
N LEU A 149 10.72 -0.73 -6.99
CA LEU A 149 11.10 0.06 -5.81
C LEU A 149 11.58 -0.81 -4.64
N GLU A 150 11.39 -2.13 -4.67
CA GLU A 150 11.92 -3.03 -3.65
C GLU A 150 13.45 -3.08 -3.65
N ASP A 151 14.09 -2.82 -4.80
CA ASP A 151 15.56 -2.79 -4.92
C ASP A 151 16.20 -1.63 -4.13
N TYR A 152 15.41 -0.60 -3.85
CA TYR A 152 15.82 0.56 -3.04
C TYR A 152 15.32 0.46 -1.58
N GLY A 153 14.80 -0.71 -1.19
CA GLY A 153 14.32 -0.99 0.15
C GLY A 153 12.84 -0.68 0.39
N LYS A 154 12.28 -1.24 1.48
CA LYS A 154 10.85 -1.13 1.83
C LYS A 154 10.35 0.31 1.85
N HIS A 155 11.17 1.24 2.31
CA HIS A 155 10.82 2.66 2.45
C HIS A 155 11.02 3.48 1.17
N ALA A 156 11.41 2.89 0.04
CA ALA A 156 11.31 3.56 -1.25
C ALA A 156 9.87 3.55 -1.79
N LYS A 157 9.05 2.56 -1.41
CA LYS A 157 7.63 2.51 -1.80
C LYS A 157 6.86 3.75 -1.29
N PRO A 158 5.95 4.33 -2.08
CA PRO A 158 5.10 5.43 -1.62
C PRO A 158 4.34 5.08 -0.35
N ILE A 159 4.10 6.06 0.53
CA ILE A 159 3.38 5.83 1.79
C ILE A 159 2.00 5.21 1.52
N VAL A 160 1.30 5.64 0.47
CA VAL A 160 -0.01 5.04 0.11
C VAL A 160 0.10 3.55 -0.15
N CYS A 161 1.16 3.08 -0.84
CA CYS A 161 1.38 1.65 -1.08
C CYS A 161 1.71 0.87 0.20
N LEU A 162 2.26 1.54 1.22
CA LEU A 162 2.51 0.95 2.53
C LEU A 162 1.28 0.98 3.43
N LEU A 163 0.23 1.73 3.10
CA LEU A 163 -1.00 1.82 3.89
C LEU A 163 -2.16 1.05 3.24
N THR A 164 -2.15 0.94 1.92
CA THR A 164 -3.14 0.21 1.14
C THR A 164 -2.78 -1.28 1.11
N TYR A 165 -3.34 -2.04 2.04
CA TYR A 165 -3.27 -3.50 2.06
C TYR A 165 -4.59 -4.14 1.65
N CYS A 166 -4.51 -5.29 0.98
CA CYS A 166 -5.67 -6.17 0.93
C CYS A 166 -5.91 -6.75 2.32
N THR A 167 -7.17 -6.82 2.74
CA THR A 167 -7.53 -7.39 4.05
C THR A 167 -7.67 -8.91 3.99
N VAL A 168 -7.09 -9.56 2.97
CA VAL A 168 -7.25 -11.01 2.74
C VAL A 168 -6.27 -11.82 3.57
N PHE A 169 -5.02 -11.37 3.62
CA PHE A 169 -3.91 -12.08 4.23
C PHE A 169 -3.50 -11.38 5.53
N ALA A 170 -3.35 -12.15 6.60
CA ALA A 170 -2.89 -11.61 7.87
C ALA A 170 -2.02 -12.58 8.65
N THR A 171 -1.20 -12.04 9.55
CA THR A 171 -0.45 -12.80 10.56
C THR A 171 -0.84 -12.35 11.96
N ARG A 172 -0.82 -13.28 12.93
CA ARG A 172 -1.01 -12.97 14.35
C ARG A 172 -0.30 -14.03 15.19
N GLY A 173 0.56 -13.60 16.12
CA GLY A 173 1.33 -14.52 16.97
C GLY A 173 2.16 -15.54 16.17
N GLY A 174 2.71 -15.15 15.01
CA GLY A 174 3.47 -16.05 14.14
C GLY A 174 2.64 -17.01 13.28
N ARG A 175 1.30 -17.00 13.40
CA ARG A 175 0.38 -17.86 12.66
C ARG A 175 -0.24 -17.13 11.47
N LEU A 176 -0.64 -17.89 10.45
CA LEU A 176 -1.20 -17.40 9.19
C LEU A 176 -2.72 -17.40 9.23
N TYR A 177 -3.34 -16.34 8.73
CA TYR A 177 -4.78 -16.16 8.73
C TYR A 177 -5.30 -15.67 7.37
N LEU A 178 -6.41 -16.25 6.92
CA LEU A 178 -7.16 -15.77 5.75
C LEU A 178 -8.50 -15.19 6.15
N LYS A 179 -8.87 -14.06 5.56
CA LYS A 179 -10.19 -13.47 5.75
C LYS A 179 -11.26 -14.35 5.11
N ARG A 180 -12.24 -14.76 5.91
CA ARG A 180 -13.41 -15.53 5.47
C ARG A 180 -14.62 -14.66 5.18
N GLY A 181 -14.70 -13.49 5.80
CA GLY A 181 -15.80 -12.57 5.58
C GLY A 181 -15.70 -11.32 6.41
N TYR A 182 -16.75 -10.51 6.33
CA TYR A 182 -16.91 -9.33 7.15
C TYR A 182 -18.38 -9.06 7.43
N ARG A 183 -18.64 -8.20 8.42
CA ARG A 183 -19.95 -7.66 8.75
C ARG A 183 -19.80 -6.16 9.00
N VAL A 184 -20.63 -5.35 8.34
CA VAL A 184 -20.72 -3.92 8.62
C VAL A 184 -21.65 -3.74 9.81
N LEU A 185 -21.20 -3.01 10.82
CA LEU A 185 -21.94 -2.71 12.04
C LEU A 185 -22.84 -1.48 11.81
N ARG A 186 -23.82 -1.27 12.70
CA ARG A 186 -24.77 -0.14 12.60
C ARG A 186 -24.09 1.23 12.60
N ASP A 187 -22.94 1.34 13.25
CA ASP A 187 -22.12 2.55 13.33
C ASP A 187 -21.13 2.71 12.16
N GLY A 188 -21.21 1.85 11.14
CA GLY A 188 -20.35 1.89 9.96
C GLY A 188 -19.00 1.18 10.13
N ARG A 189 -18.64 0.69 11.34
CA ARG A 189 -17.40 -0.08 11.54
C ARG A 189 -17.49 -1.47 10.91
N VAL A 190 -16.33 -2.09 10.67
CA VAL A 190 -16.26 -3.38 10.00
C VAL A 190 -15.67 -4.45 10.93
N GLU A 191 -16.48 -5.45 11.21
CA GLU A 191 -16.02 -6.69 11.82
C GLU A 191 -15.49 -7.63 10.75
N MET A 192 -14.19 -7.94 10.78
CA MET A 192 -13.56 -8.90 9.86
C MET A 192 -13.39 -10.24 10.57
N ARG A 193 -13.72 -11.32 9.86
CA ARG A 193 -13.56 -12.69 10.34
C ARG A 193 -12.40 -13.34 9.62
N TYR A 194 -11.45 -13.84 10.40
CA TYR A 194 -10.25 -14.52 9.95
C TYR A 194 -10.25 -15.96 10.46
N GLU A 195 -9.70 -16.86 9.66
CA GLU A 195 -9.50 -18.26 10.01
C GLU A 195 -8.01 -18.59 9.89
N GLU A 196 -7.50 -19.34 10.87
CA GLU A 196 -6.13 -19.82 10.87
C GLU A 196 -5.96 -20.85 9.75
N VAL A 197 -4.85 -20.78 9.02
CA VAL A 197 -4.59 -21.70 7.91
C VAL A 197 -3.14 -22.19 7.93
N ASP A 198 -2.91 -23.34 7.32
CA ASP A 198 -1.57 -23.83 7.02
C ASP A 198 -0.90 -23.06 5.86
N ARG A 199 0.40 -23.32 5.69
CA ARG A 199 1.21 -22.67 4.65
C ARG A 199 0.75 -23.05 3.23
N ASP A 200 0.23 -24.25 3.04
CA ASP A 200 -0.21 -24.72 1.73
C ASP A 200 -1.49 -24.02 1.27
N THR A 201 -2.46 -23.88 2.18
CA THR A 201 -3.69 -23.12 1.93
C THR A 201 -3.40 -21.65 1.70
N TRP A 202 -2.46 -21.07 2.46
CA TRP A 202 -1.96 -19.72 2.20
C TRP A 202 -1.39 -19.58 0.79
N ASN A 203 -0.45 -20.45 0.40
CA ASN A 203 0.21 -20.41 -0.90
C ASN A 203 -0.77 -20.65 -2.06
N ARG A 204 -1.75 -21.56 -1.90
CA ARG A 204 -2.84 -21.75 -2.87
C ARG A 204 -3.65 -20.47 -3.06
N MET A 205 -3.97 -19.76 -1.98
CA MET A 205 -4.69 -18.48 -2.06
C MET A 205 -3.84 -17.40 -2.74
N VAL A 206 -2.54 -17.32 -2.43
CA VAL A 206 -1.60 -16.41 -3.11
C VAL A 206 -1.57 -16.68 -4.61
N ALA A 207 -1.42 -17.94 -5.02
CA ALA A 207 -1.42 -18.35 -6.43
C ALA A 207 -2.76 -18.03 -7.11
N ARG A 208 -3.89 -18.31 -6.46
CA ARG A 208 -5.23 -17.99 -6.97
C ARG A 208 -5.39 -16.49 -7.22
N MET A 209 -4.95 -15.64 -6.28
CA MET A 209 -5.00 -14.19 -6.45
C MET A 209 -4.02 -13.70 -7.52
N GLY A 210 -2.85 -14.34 -7.62
CA GLY A 210 -1.81 -14.09 -8.63
C GLY A 210 -2.15 -14.56 -10.04
N SER A 211 -3.21 -15.36 -10.23
CA SER A 211 -3.69 -15.75 -11.55
C SER A 211 -3.99 -14.56 -12.47
N LEU A 212 -4.45 -13.43 -11.90
CA LEU A 212 -4.69 -12.19 -12.65
C LEU A 212 -3.40 -11.66 -13.30
N TRP A 213 -2.29 -11.68 -12.56
CA TRP A 213 -0.98 -11.31 -13.10
C TRP A 213 -0.53 -12.28 -14.19
N SER A 214 -0.74 -13.59 -14.00
CA SER A 214 -0.39 -14.61 -15.01
C SER A 214 -1.12 -14.38 -16.33
N SER A 215 -2.42 -14.07 -16.27
CA SER A 215 -3.22 -13.71 -17.46
C SER A 215 -2.74 -12.39 -18.08
N TYR A 216 -2.50 -11.36 -17.26
CA TYR A 216 -2.01 -10.07 -17.72
C TYR A 216 -0.65 -10.19 -18.44
N ARG A 217 0.30 -10.95 -17.87
CA ARG A 217 1.64 -11.17 -18.45
C ARG A 217 1.56 -11.83 -19.83
N LYS A 218 0.66 -12.80 -20.02
CA LYS A 218 0.43 -13.43 -21.34
C LYS A 218 -0.02 -12.41 -22.38
N THR A 219 -0.96 -11.53 -22.02
CA THR A 219 -1.43 -10.45 -22.90
C THR A 219 -0.33 -9.44 -23.19
N PHE A 220 0.43 -9.04 -22.16
CA PHE A 220 1.55 -8.11 -22.29
C PHE A 220 2.63 -8.62 -23.26
N ARG A 221 3.04 -9.89 -23.12
CA ARG A 221 4.00 -10.53 -24.04
C ARG A 221 3.51 -10.58 -25.48
N ARG A 222 2.23 -10.87 -25.69
CA ARG A 222 1.62 -10.87 -27.04
C ARG A 222 1.62 -9.47 -27.66
N ALA A 223 1.32 -8.44 -26.88
CA ALA A 223 1.36 -7.05 -27.34
C ALA A 223 2.80 -6.59 -27.67
N GLY A 224 3.77 -6.93 -26.82
CA GLY A 224 5.20 -6.62 -27.06
C GLY A 224 5.74 -7.33 -28.30
N ALA A 225 5.43 -8.61 -28.50
CA ALA A 225 5.81 -9.36 -29.71
C ALA A 225 5.14 -8.83 -30.99
N GLY A 226 3.95 -8.22 -30.86
CA GLY A 226 3.25 -7.57 -31.97
C GLY A 226 3.87 -6.23 -32.38
N ALA A 227 4.43 -5.47 -31.44
CA ALA A 227 5.13 -4.22 -31.70
C ALA A 227 6.47 -4.45 -32.43
N VAL A 228 7.27 -5.42 -31.97
CA VAL A 228 8.56 -5.79 -32.61
C VAL A 228 8.37 -6.26 -34.06
N LYS A 229 7.26 -6.95 -34.37
CA LYS A 229 6.93 -7.38 -35.74
C LYS A 229 6.49 -6.24 -36.66
N ARG A 230 6.05 -5.09 -36.13
CA ARG A 230 5.68 -3.92 -36.93
C ARG A 230 6.87 -3.03 -37.23
N GLU A 231 7.81 -2.90 -36.30
CA GLU A 231 9.07 -2.18 -36.52
C GLU A 231 10.01 -2.94 -37.48
N ALA A 232 10.01 -4.27 -37.46
CA ALA A 232 10.78 -5.08 -38.43
C ALA A 232 10.17 -5.11 -39.86
N LYS A 233 9.06 -4.41 -40.09
CA LYS A 233 8.37 -4.31 -41.39
C LYS A 233 8.28 -2.87 -41.93
N ALA A 234 8.82 -1.89 -41.19
CA ALA A 234 8.98 -0.52 -41.62
C ALA A 234 10.44 -0.32 -42.08
#